data_AF-A0A8C2T789-F1
#
_entry.id   AF-A0A8C2T789-F1
#
_cell.length_a   1.000
_cell.length_b   1.000
_cell.length_c   1.000
_cell.angle_alpha   90.00
_cell.angle_beta   90.00
_cell.angle_gamma   90.00
#
_symmetry.space_group_name_H-M   'P 1'
#
loop_
_entity.id
_entity.type
_entity.pdbx_description
1 polymer ?
#
loop_
_entity_poly.entity_id
_entity_poly.type
_entity_poly.pdbx_seq_one_letter_code
_entity_poly.pdbx_strand_id
1 'polypeptide(L)'
;MSVDDPLSAFEIGDRVLVKQTEPGTLKFKGRTCFDSGHWAGVALDKAEGDHAGTYKGVKYFECAQHCGIFVRPDEISHLLEVNKSGSSSTGDEDSDSYDDESFQRDEKYPEVDEQGAGVTDLKRSHYLS
;
A
#
# COMPACT_ATOMS: atom_id res chain seq x y z
N MET A 1 -18.79 19.87 3.92
CA MET A 1 -17.63 19.20 4.55
C MET A 1 -17.27 20.04 5.76
N SER A 2 -17.25 19.49 6.98
CA SER A 2 -16.89 20.27 8.16
C SER A 2 -15.45 20.74 7.99
N VAL A 3 -15.23 22.05 7.88
CA VAL A 3 -13.91 22.67 7.69
C VAL A 3 -12.97 22.50 8.89
N ASP A 4 -13.42 21.75 9.90
CA ASP A 4 -12.83 21.58 11.22
C ASP A 4 -12.58 20.10 11.55
N ASP A 5 -12.59 19.20 10.56
CA ASP A 5 -12.14 17.82 10.76
C ASP A 5 -10.61 17.74 10.58
N PRO A 6 -9.83 17.65 11.67
CA PRO A 6 -8.37 17.59 11.59
C PRO A 6 -7.87 16.29 10.92
N LEU A 7 -8.75 15.30 10.74
CA LEU A 7 -8.44 14.04 10.05
C LEU A 7 -9.00 14.01 8.62
N SER A 8 -9.37 15.17 8.05
CA SER A 8 -9.85 15.25 6.66
C SER A 8 -8.78 14.84 5.64
N ALA A 9 -7.50 15.01 5.98
CA ALA A 9 -6.35 14.67 5.13
C ALA A 9 -5.95 13.19 5.17
N PHE A 10 -6.67 12.36 5.93
CA PHE A 10 -6.39 10.92 6.05
C PHE A 10 -7.61 10.09 5.66
N GLU A 11 -7.37 8.91 5.10
CA GLU A 11 -8.37 7.93 4.73
C GLU A 11 -8.23 6.63 5.54
N ILE A 12 -9.35 5.96 5.78
CA ILE A 12 -9.29 4.64 6.43
C ILE A 12 -8.58 3.67 5.49
N GLY A 13 -7.54 3.01 5.99
CA GLY A 13 -6.64 2.19 5.20
C GLY A 13 -5.26 2.81 4.98
N ASP A 14 -5.10 4.12 5.20
CA ASP A 14 -3.81 4.79 5.03
C ASP A 14 -2.73 4.20 5.93
N ARG A 15 -1.51 4.16 5.38
CA ARG A 15 -0.30 3.89 6.15
C ARG A 15 0.12 5.15 6.86
N VAL A 16 0.19 5.06 8.18
CA VAL A 16 0.49 6.20 9.05
C VAL A 16 1.60 5.85 10.02
N LEU A 17 2.27 6.88 10.52
CA LEU A 17 3.29 6.78 11.54
C LEU A 17 2.78 7.46 12.80
N VAL A 18 2.57 6.67 13.87
CA VAL A 18 2.13 7.17 15.18
C VAL A 18 3.34 7.70 15.93
N LYS A 19 3.22 8.91 16.49
CA LYS A 19 4.26 9.63 17.24
C LYS A 19 5.61 9.67 16.51
N GLN A 20 5.57 9.65 15.18
CA GLN A 20 6.73 9.63 14.30
C GLN A 20 7.64 8.39 14.43
N THR A 21 7.19 7.32 15.10
CA THR A 21 8.03 6.13 15.34
C THR A 21 7.35 4.80 15.04
N GLU A 22 6.03 4.70 15.23
CA GLU A 22 5.32 3.42 15.19
C GLU A 22 4.45 3.31 13.94
N PRO A 23 4.85 2.50 12.93
CA PRO A 23 4.06 2.36 11.71
C PRO A 23 2.79 1.54 11.96
N GLY A 24 1.73 1.92 11.25
CA GLY A 24 0.45 1.22 11.31
C GLY A 24 -0.50 1.62 10.19
N THR A 25 -1.72 1.09 10.28
CA THR A 25 -2.80 1.39 9.35
C THR A 25 -3.93 2.12 10.07
N LEU A 26 -4.37 3.25 9.53
CA LEU A 26 -5.52 3.97 10.06
C LEU A 26 -6.79 3.13 9.87
N LYS A 27 -7.50 2.85 10.97
CA LYS A 27 -8.70 2.00 10.99
C LYS A 27 -9.95 2.73 11.49
N PHE A 28 -9.78 3.85 12.17
CA PHE A 28 -10.87 4.70 12.65
C PHE A 28 -10.45 6.16 12.62
N LYS A 29 -11.36 7.06 12.24
CA LYS A 29 -11.23 8.50 12.42
C LYS A 29 -12.58 9.07 12.86
N GLY A 30 -12.59 9.83 13.95
CA GLY A 30 -13.83 10.44 14.44
C GLY A 30 -13.86 10.71 15.93
N ARG A 31 -15.03 11.07 16.42
CA ARG A 31 -15.29 11.25 17.86
C ARG A 31 -15.55 9.90 18.52
N THR A 32 -15.22 9.78 19.80
CA THR A 32 -15.40 8.55 20.57
C THR A 32 -16.31 8.79 21.76
N CYS A 33 -16.81 7.72 22.38
CA CYS A 33 -17.63 7.81 23.59
C CYS A 33 -16.79 7.94 24.87
N PHE A 34 -15.48 7.67 24.80
CA PHE A 34 -14.62 7.61 25.98
C PHE A 34 -13.93 8.94 26.31
N ASP A 35 -13.77 9.83 25.32
CA ASP A 35 -13.19 11.16 25.52
C ASP A 35 -13.64 12.11 24.40
N SER A 36 -13.57 13.40 24.68
CA SER A 36 -13.88 14.47 23.75
C SER A 36 -12.88 14.59 22.60
N GLY A 37 -13.26 15.32 21.55
CA GLY A 37 -12.41 15.59 20.39
C GLY A 37 -12.38 14.47 19.36
N HIS A 38 -11.58 14.66 18.31
CA HIS A 38 -11.32 13.66 17.29
C HIS A 38 -10.18 12.73 17.74
N TRP A 39 -10.26 11.50 17.27
CA TRP A 39 -9.34 10.42 17.56
C TRP A 39 -9.05 9.65 16.27
N ALA A 40 -7.79 9.28 16.11
CA ALA A 40 -7.34 8.31 15.14
C ALA A 40 -7.17 6.96 15.84
N GLY A 41 -7.89 5.94 15.38
CA GLY A 41 -7.66 4.56 15.79
C GLY A 41 -6.77 3.88 14.77
N VAL A 42 -5.57 3.46 15.19
CA VAL A 42 -4.55 2.87 14.33
C VAL A 42 -4.33 1.42 14.74
N ALA A 43 -4.26 0.53 13.75
CA ALA A 43 -3.73 -0.81 13.93
C ALA A 43 -2.22 -0.79 13.65
N LEU A 44 -1.42 -0.84 14.71
CA LEU A 44 0.03 -0.91 14.65
C LEU A 44 0.49 -2.22 14.02
N ASP A 45 1.63 -2.17 13.35
CA ASP A 45 2.24 -3.35 12.74
C ASP A 45 2.78 -4.35 13.78
N LYS A 46 3.13 -3.84 14.96
CA LYS A 46 3.67 -4.59 16.08
C LYS A 46 2.72 -4.58 17.27
N ALA A 47 2.93 -5.52 18.19
CA ALA A 47 2.14 -5.66 19.41
C ALA A 47 2.57 -4.63 20.48
N GLU A 48 2.50 -3.35 20.14
CA GLU A 48 2.91 -2.20 20.97
C GLU A 48 1.72 -1.29 21.34
N GLY A 49 0.50 -1.70 20.97
CA GLY A 49 -0.75 -1.01 21.28
C GLY A 49 -1.46 -1.54 22.52
N ASP A 50 -2.57 -0.89 22.85
CA ASP A 50 -3.28 -1.10 24.12
C ASP A 50 -4.43 -2.12 24.02
N HIS A 51 -4.96 -2.34 22.82
CA HIS A 51 -6.22 -3.08 22.65
C HIS A 51 -6.34 -3.79 21.30
N ALA A 52 -7.36 -4.66 21.14
CA ALA A 52 -7.68 -5.33 19.88
C ALA A 52 -8.74 -4.58 19.03
N GLY A 53 -8.80 -3.25 19.16
CA GLY A 53 -9.77 -2.38 18.47
C GLY A 53 -11.10 -2.20 19.22
N THR A 54 -11.22 -2.81 20.40
CA THR A 54 -12.28 -2.58 21.37
C THR A 54 -11.74 -1.82 22.56
N TYR A 55 -12.37 -0.70 22.91
CA TYR A 55 -11.98 0.11 24.06
C TYR A 55 -13.18 0.32 24.99
N LYS A 56 -13.03 0.00 26.27
CA LYS A 56 -14.10 0.06 27.29
C LYS A 56 -15.42 -0.61 26.85
N GLY A 57 -15.32 -1.75 26.17
CA GLY A 57 -16.49 -2.54 25.73
C GLY A 57 -17.15 -2.09 24.42
N VAL A 58 -16.65 -1.03 23.77
CA VAL A 58 -17.13 -0.59 22.45
C VAL A 58 -16.11 -0.98 21.39
N LYS A 59 -16.55 -1.73 20.36
CA LYS A 59 -15.72 -2.08 19.21
C LYS A 59 -15.74 -0.94 18.20
N TYR A 60 -14.57 -0.36 17.93
CA TYR A 60 -14.40 0.72 16.95
C TYR A 60 -13.81 0.20 15.65
N PHE A 61 -12.85 -0.73 15.75
CA PHE A 61 -12.23 -1.38 14.61
C PHE A 61 -11.73 -2.78 14.99
N GLU A 62 -11.13 -3.48 14.04
CA GLU A 62 -10.55 -4.81 14.25
C GLU A 62 -9.05 -4.79 13.95
N CYS A 63 -8.27 -5.41 14.84
CA CYS A 63 -6.84 -5.62 14.72
C CYS A 63 -6.39 -6.77 15.63
N ALA A 64 -5.14 -7.18 15.51
CA ALA A 64 -4.57 -8.19 16.39
C ALA A 64 -4.50 -7.70 17.86
N GLN A 65 -4.36 -8.66 18.78
CA GLN A 65 -4.25 -8.36 20.20
C GLN A 65 -3.01 -7.49 20.46
N HIS A 66 -3.19 -6.43 21.26
CA HIS A 66 -2.15 -5.44 21.56
C HIS A 66 -1.62 -4.68 20.34
N CYS A 67 -2.40 -4.55 19.26
CA CYS A 67 -1.99 -3.76 18.09
C CYS A 67 -2.80 -2.49 17.90
N GLY A 68 -3.97 -2.36 18.52
CA GLY A 68 -4.80 -1.17 18.40
C GLY A 68 -4.37 -0.08 19.37
N ILE A 69 -4.31 1.15 18.88
CA ILE A 69 -4.06 2.36 19.68
C ILE A 69 -5.03 3.48 19.25
N PHE A 70 -5.40 4.34 20.20
CA PHE A 70 -6.08 5.61 19.93
C PHE A 70 -5.16 6.78 20.23
N VAL A 71 -4.97 7.67 19.27
CA VAL A 71 -4.14 8.88 19.40
C VAL A 71 -4.83 10.11 18.86
N ARG A 72 -4.31 11.30 19.18
CA ARG A 72 -4.81 12.56 18.66
C ARG A 72 -4.41 12.76 17.19
N PRO A 73 -5.17 13.57 16.43
CA PRO A 73 -4.87 13.84 15.03
C PRO A 73 -3.45 14.36 14.77
N ASP A 74 -2.90 15.14 15.68
CA ASP A 74 -1.54 15.69 15.62
C ASP A 74 -0.43 14.65 15.89
N GLU A 75 -0.79 13.46 16.40
CA GLU A 75 0.15 12.39 16.71
C GLU A 75 0.31 11.40 15.55
N ILE A 76 -0.34 11.61 14.40
CA ILE A 76 -0.16 10.77 13.20
C ILE A 76 0.37 11.58 12.02
N SER A 77 1.17 10.93 11.18
CA SER A 77 1.61 11.46 9.90
C SER A 77 1.51 10.40 8.81
N HIS A 78 1.42 10.84 7.55
CA HIS A 78 1.46 9.93 6.40
C HIS A 78 2.80 9.21 6.34
N LEU A 79 2.75 7.88 6.23
CA LEU A 79 3.95 7.08 6.01
C LEU A 79 4.23 7.09 4.52
N LEU A 80 5.12 7.99 4.09
CA LEU A 80 5.58 8.05 2.71
C LEU A 80 6.40 6.79 2.41
N GLU A 81 5.79 5.83 1.73
CA GLU A 81 6.56 4.77 1.12
C GLU A 81 7.26 5.37 -0.11
N VAL A 82 8.57 5.61 0.02
CA VAL A 82 9.41 6.06 -1.10
C VAL A 82 9.57 4.89 -2.06
N ASN A 83 8.55 4.63 -2.87
CA ASN A 83 8.66 3.77 -4.03
C ASN A 83 8.97 4.64 -5.27
N LYS A 84 10.03 4.27 -5.99
CA LYS A 84 10.53 4.91 -7.21
C LYS A 84 9.45 4.99 -8.29
N SER A 85 8.67 6.05 -8.30
CA SER A 85 7.94 6.51 -9.48
C SER A 85 7.52 7.94 -9.23
N GLY A 86 8.14 8.86 -9.96
CA GLY A 86 7.99 10.29 -9.80
C GLY A 86 6.53 10.73 -9.84
N SER A 87 6.17 11.53 -8.86
CA SER A 87 5.10 12.53 -9.00
C SER A 87 5.58 13.80 -8.32
N SER A 88 6.72 14.30 -8.77
CA SER A 88 7.01 15.73 -8.72
C SER A 88 6.28 16.35 -9.92
N SER A 89 5.12 16.94 -9.70
CA SER A 89 4.57 17.91 -10.64
C SER A 89 5.45 19.17 -10.59
N THR A 90 6.55 19.12 -11.33
CA THR A 90 7.38 20.28 -11.67
C THR A 90 7.82 20.12 -13.12
N GLY A 91 7.44 21.07 -13.96
CA GLY A 91 8.04 21.33 -15.26
C GLY A 91 7.26 20.80 -16.46
N ASP A 92 6.27 21.57 -16.89
CA ASP A 92 5.71 21.48 -18.24
C ASP A 92 6.67 22.23 -19.19
N GLU A 93 7.64 21.55 -19.80
CA GLU A 93 8.54 22.20 -20.78
C GLU A 93 8.80 21.23 -21.97
N ASP A 94 8.27 21.67 -23.12
CA ASP A 94 8.51 21.39 -24.55
C ASP A 94 8.79 19.97 -25.10
N SER A 95 7.97 19.64 -26.10
CA SER A 95 8.00 18.43 -26.91
C SER A 95 8.21 18.80 -28.38
N ASP A 96 9.38 18.48 -28.91
CA ASP A 96 9.67 18.54 -30.34
C ASP A 96 10.59 17.37 -30.73
N SER A 97 9.97 16.20 -30.88
CA SER A 97 10.57 15.09 -31.61
C SER A 97 10.07 15.16 -33.04
N TYR A 98 10.94 15.64 -33.93
CA TYR A 98 10.76 15.64 -35.38
C TYR A 98 10.77 14.20 -35.92
N ASP A 99 9.67 13.82 -36.56
CA ASP A 99 9.54 12.62 -37.38
C ASP A 99 10.58 12.59 -38.52
N ASP A 100 11.22 11.44 -38.74
CA ASP A 100 11.63 11.03 -40.10
C ASP A 100 11.69 9.50 -40.20
N GLU A 101 11.02 9.02 -41.24
CA GLU A 101 10.67 7.63 -41.52
C GLU A 101 11.78 6.90 -42.29
N SER A 102 12.03 5.63 -41.98
CA SER A 102 12.64 4.71 -42.94
C SER A 102 12.19 3.26 -42.74
N PHE A 103 11.22 2.91 -43.58
CA PHE A 103 10.76 1.60 -44.01
C PHE A 103 11.87 0.55 -44.14
N GLN A 104 11.69 -0.66 -43.59
CA GLN A 104 11.68 -1.93 -44.36
C GLN A 104 10.86 -3.02 -43.63
N ARG A 105 9.67 -3.26 -44.19
CA ARG A 105 8.90 -4.52 -44.26
C ARG A 105 9.81 -5.75 -44.47
N ASP A 106 9.53 -7.01 -44.11
CA ASP A 106 8.32 -7.78 -43.78
C ASP A 106 8.73 -9.04 -42.95
N GLU A 107 7.75 -9.74 -42.38
CA GLU A 107 7.69 -11.20 -42.08
C GLU A 107 7.32 -11.61 -40.63
N LYS A 108 6.00 -11.56 -40.39
CA LYS A 108 5.11 -12.68 -40.01
C LYS A 108 5.68 -13.75 -39.05
N TYR A 109 5.27 -13.67 -37.77
CA TYR A 109 5.30 -14.81 -36.84
C TYR A 109 3.94 -15.02 -36.16
N PRO A 110 3.48 -16.28 -36.05
CA PRO A 110 2.11 -16.63 -35.64
C PRO A 110 1.94 -16.79 -34.13
N GLU A 111 0.67 -16.72 -33.72
CA GLU A 111 0.11 -16.98 -32.39
C GLU A 111 0.60 -18.31 -31.78
N VAL A 112 0.81 -18.31 -30.45
CA VAL A 112 1.01 -19.53 -29.65
C VAL A 112 0.01 -19.57 -28.51
N ASP A 113 -0.97 -20.46 -28.63
CA ASP A 113 -1.86 -20.86 -27.55
C ASP A 113 -1.48 -22.24 -27.00
N GLU A 114 -1.35 -22.25 -25.67
CA GLU A 114 -1.83 -23.24 -24.71
C GLU A 114 -1.50 -24.74 -24.79
N GLN A 115 -1.03 -25.19 -23.61
CA GLN A 115 -1.37 -26.43 -22.92
C GLN A 115 -0.75 -27.76 -23.36
N GLY A 116 0.01 -28.33 -22.41
CA GLY A 116 -0.51 -29.54 -21.76
C GLY A 116 0.25 -30.84 -22.00
N ALA A 117 0.85 -31.30 -20.89
CA ALA A 117 0.96 -32.70 -20.46
C ALA A 117 1.88 -33.68 -21.22
N GLY A 118 2.86 -34.19 -20.46
CA GLY A 118 2.89 -35.62 -20.19
C GLY A 118 4.04 -36.41 -20.80
N VAL A 119 4.81 -37.04 -19.88
CA VAL A 119 5.36 -38.42 -19.94
C VAL A 119 6.33 -38.74 -21.11
N THR A 120 7.50 -39.38 -20.98
CA THR A 120 8.06 -40.39 -20.09
C THR A 120 9.54 -40.60 -20.47
N ASP A 121 10.35 -41.00 -19.50
CA ASP A 121 11.38 -42.05 -19.58
C ASP A 121 12.74 -41.91 -20.30
N LEU A 122 13.78 -41.92 -19.45
CA LEU A 122 14.82 -42.96 -19.33
C LEU A 122 16.09 -42.96 -20.21
N LYS A 123 17.21 -42.91 -19.47
CA LYS A 123 18.53 -43.57 -19.63
C LYS A 123 19.62 -42.96 -20.52
N ARG A 124 20.75 -42.74 -19.81
CA ARG A 124 22.14 -43.15 -20.12
C ARG A 124 22.74 -42.79 -21.49
N SER A 125 23.83 -42.03 -21.40
CA SER A 125 24.92 -41.98 -22.39
C SER A 125 26.22 -41.95 -21.57
N HIS A 126 26.87 -43.08 -21.31
CA HIS A 126 27.97 -43.69 -22.09
C HIS A 126 29.06 -42.70 -22.56
N TYR A 127 30.22 -42.89 -21.92
CA TYR A 127 31.59 -42.48 -22.28
C TYR A 127 31.86 -42.42 -23.79
N LEU A 128 32.72 -41.50 -24.24
CA LEU A 128 34.17 -41.70 -24.29
C LEU A 128 34.90 -40.40 -24.70
N SER A 129 36.16 -40.31 -24.27
CA SER A 129 37.19 -39.39 -24.76
C SER A 129 37.89 -39.96 -25.99
#